data_AF-A0A811MNU0-F1
#
_entry.id   AF-A0A811MNU0-F1
#
_cell.length_a   1.000
_cell.length_b   1.000
_cell.length_c   1.000
_cell.angle_alpha   90.00
_cell.angle_beta   90.00
_cell.angle_gamma   90.00
#
_symmetry.space_group_name_H-M   'P 1'
#
loop_
_entity.id
_entity.type
_entity.pdbx_description
1 polymer ?
#
loop_
_entity_poly.entity_id
_entity_poly.type
_entity_poly.pdbx_seq_one_letter_code
_entity_poly.pdbx_strand_id
1 'polypeptide(L)'
;MQVTALDERYKLSESRDYEVKVAFLQLAIPTGCKCYFNEVEKCLKQVGRMKYLRPLYSSLAKCSSEEKMLAQRIFSEAQEFYHPIARSVAESILSKHS
;
A
#
# COMPACT_ATOMS: atom_id res chain seq x y z
N MET A 1 7.26 -4.51 -17.96
CA MET A 1 5.83 -4.84 -17.77
C MET A 1 4.97 -3.63 -18.13
N GLN A 2 3.70 -3.81 -18.51
CA GLN A 2 2.80 -2.71 -18.92
C GLN A 2 2.66 -1.62 -17.84
N VAL A 3 2.62 -2.01 -16.56
CA VAL A 3 2.57 -1.07 -15.42
C VAL A 3 3.82 -0.18 -15.34
N THR A 4 5.00 -0.74 -15.60
CA THR A 4 6.27 0.01 -15.62
C THR A 4 6.31 1.03 -16.74
N ALA A 5 5.92 0.65 -17.96
CA ALA A 5 5.88 1.58 -19.09
C ALA A 5 4.88 2.73 -18.86
N LEU A 6 3.76 2.45 -18.18
CA LEU A 6 2.79 3.48 -17.81
C LEU A 6 3.40 4.46 -16.81
N ASP A 7 4.09 3.96 -15.79
CA ASP A 7 4.71 4.81 -14.78
C ASP A 7 5.89 5.62 -15.32
N GLU A 8 6.70 5.04 -16.20
CA GLU A 8 7.80 5.75 -16.85
C GLU A 8 7.30 6.97 -17.64
N ARG A 9 6.16 6.82 -18.32
CA ARG A 9 5.56 7.86 -19.15
C ARG A 9 4.78 8.90 -18.35
N TYR A 10 4.07 8.50 -17.30
CA TYR A 10 3.10 9.36 -16.61
C TYR A 10 3.44 9.64 -15.14
N LYS A 11 4.47 9.01 -14.57
CA LYS A 11 4.94 9.21 -13.19
C LYS A 11 3.82 9.08 -12.15
N LEU A 12 3.00 8.05 -12.29
CA LEU A 12 1.78 7.84 -11.51
C LEU A 12 2.08 7.43 -10.07
N SER A 13 3.13 6.65 -9.84
CA SER A 13 3.63 6.26 -8.51
C SER A 13 4.03 7.47 -7.67
N GLU A 14 4.52 8.52 -8.32
CA GLU A 14 4.97 9.77 -7.71
C GLU A 14 3.91 10.90 -7.74
N SER A 15 2.70 10.61 -8.23
CA SER A 15 1.64 11.62 -8.40
C SER A 15 1.36 12.39 -7.10
N ARG A 16 1.09 13.70 -7.21
CA ARG A 16 0.66 14.52 -6.07
C ARG A 16 -0.78 14.21 -5.63
N ASP A 17 -1.58 13.67 -6.54
CA ASP A 17 -2.94 13.24 -6.25
C ASP A 17 -2.90 11.82 -5.66
N TYR A 18 -3.28 11.70 -4.39
CA TYR A 18 -3.33 10.42 -3.69
C TYR A 18 -4.37 9.47 -4.27
N GLU A 19 -5.44 9.94 -4.91
CA GLU A 19 -6.41 9.04 -5.56
C GLU A 19 -5.75 8.33 -6.75
N VAL A 20 -5.04 9.09 -7.58
CA VAL A 20 -4.29 8.54 -8.73
C VAL A 20 -3.15 7.65 -8.24
N LYS A 21 -2.36 8.13 -7.27
CA LYS A 21 -1.23 7.37 -6.71
C LYS A 21 -1.71 6.05 -6.12
N VAL A 22 -2.70 6.06 -5.25
CA VAL A 22 -3.19 4.85 -4.57
C VAL A 22 -3.79 3.89 -5.57
N ALA A 23 -4.58 4.36 -6.55
CA ALA A 23 -5.14 3.50 -7.59
C ALA A 23 -4.03 2.82 -8.40
N PHE A 24 -2.99 3.57 -8.77
CA PHE A 24 -1.84 3.02 -9.49
C PHE A 24 -1.06 2.01 -8.63
N LEU A 25 -0.74 2.35 -7.38
CA LEU A 25 -0.01 1.46 -6.48
C LEU A 25 -0.80 0.18 -6.18
N GLN A 26 -2.13 0.27 -6.02
CA GLN A 26 -3.02 -0.88 -5.87
C GLN A 26 -2.93 -1.82 -7.08
N LEU A 27 -2.86 -1.27 -8.29
CA LEU A 27 -2.68 -2.05 -9.52
C LEU A 27 -1.25 -2.63 -9.64
N ALA A 28 -0.26 -1.92 -9.13
CA ALA A 28 1.14 -2.30 -9.25
C ALA A 28 1.57 -3.40 -8.26
N ILE A 29 1.01 -3.41 -7.04
CA ILE A 29 1.37 -4.38 -5.98
C ILE A 29 1.30 -5.86 -6.47
N PRO A 30 0.22 -6.32 -7.12
CA PRO A 30 0.12 -7.72 -7.58
C PRO A 30 1.13 -8.12 -8.65
N THR A 31 1.82 -7.17 -9.28
CA THR A 31 2.87 -7.48 -10.27
C THR A 31 4.15 -7.99 -9.63
N GLY A 32 4.29 -7.91 -8.30
CA GLY A 32 5.51 -8.29 -7.57
C GLY A 32 6.70 -7.38 -7.83
N CYS A 33 6.51 -6.24 -8.52
CA CYS A 33 7.57 -5.31 -8.85
C CYS A 33 8.01 -4.53 -7.60
N LYS A 34 9.17 -4.92 -7.06
CA LYS A 34 9.75 -4.35 -5.82
C LYS A 34 10.01 -2.84 -5.89
N CYS A 35 10.12 -2.26 -7.09
CA CYS A 35 10.31 -0.82 -7.30
C CYS A 35 9.18 0.02 -6.67
N TYR A 36 7.95 -0.50 -6.63
CA TYR A 36 6.80 0.24 -6.12
C TYR A 36 6.61 0.11 -4.60
N PHE A 37 7.23 -0.88 -3.96
CA PHE A 37 7.05 -1.12 -2.53
C PHE A 37 7.55 0.04 -1.67
N ASN A 38 8.60 0.74 -2.11
CA ASN A 38 9.07 1.96 -1.45
C ASN A 38 7.99 3.07 -1.48
N GLU A 39 7.33 3.26 -2.64
CA GLU A 39 6.26 4.26 -2.75
C GLU A 39 5.00 3.86 -1.98
N VAL A 40 4.68 2.56 -1.92
CA VAL A 40 3.61 2.03 -1.06
C VAL A 40 3.90 2.32 0.41
N GLU A 41 5.12 2.04 0.87
CA GLU A 41 5.54 2.29 2.25
C GLU A 41 5.47 3.79 2.60
N LYS A 42 6.03 4.66 1.75
CA LYS A 42 5.93 6.12 1.93
C LYS A 42 4.48 6.56 2.00
N CYS A 43 3.64 6.10 1.08
CA CYS A 43 2.22 6.45 1.05
C CYS A 43 1.52 6.02 2.35
N LEU A 44 1.72 4.77 2.80
CA LEU A 44 1.11 4.24 4.02
C LEU A 44 1.57 4.95 5.29
N LYS A 45 2.81 5.44 5.35
CA LYS A 45 3.34 6.22 6.47
C LYS A 45 2.91 7.68 6.45
N GLN A 46 2.65 8.25 5.27
CA GLN A 46 2.25 9.65 5.11
C GLN A 46 0.75 9.89 5.29
N VAL A 47 -0.11 8.91 4.96
CA VAL A 47 -1.57 9.09 5.03
C VAL A 47 -2.20 8.25 6.13
N GLY A 48 -3.23 8.79 6.78
CA GLY A 48 -4.06 8.07 7.77
C GLY A 48 -5.48 7.74 7.30
N ARG A 49 -5.86 8.12 6.07
CA ARG A 49 -7.23 7.98 5.58
C ARG A 49 -7.52 6.55 5.15
N MET A 50 -8.58 5.95 5.69
CA MET A 50 -8.96 4.57 5.37
C MET A 50 -9.26 4.35 3.89
N LYS A 51 -9.71 5.39 3.17
CA LYS A 51 -9.88 5.37 1.70
C LYS A 51 -8.60 4.90 0.98
N TYR A 52 -7.43 5.20 1.53
CA TYR A 52 -6.12 4.87 0.96
C TYR A 52 -5.47 3.67 1.64
N LEU A 53 -5.56 3.58 2.97
CA LEU A 53 -4.96 2.48 3.74
C LEU A 53 -5.57 1.14 3.37
N ARG A 54 -6.90 1.06 3.30
CA ARG A 54 -7.62 -0.19 3.03
C ARG A 54 -7.21 -0.86 1.72
N PRO A 55 -7.23 -0.20 0.54
CA PRO A 55 -6.86 -0.85 -0.71
C PRO A 55 -5.40 -1.29 -0.74
N LEU A 56 -4.46 -0.51 -0.18
CA LEU A 56 -3.04 -0.86 -0.18
C LEU A 56 -2.74 -2.04 0.74
N TYR A 57 -3.18 -2.01 2.01
CA TYR A 57 -3.01 -3.14 2.93
C TYR A 57 -3.72 -4.40 2.42
N SER A 58 -4.93 -4.26 1.86
CA SER A 58 -5.65 -5.42 1.30
C SER A 58 -4.93 -6.01 0.09
N SER A 59 -4.24 -5.20 -0.72
CA SER A 59 -3.52 -5.70 -1.88
C SER A 59 -2.24 -6.43 -1.47
N LEU A 60 -1.47 -5.86 -0.53
CA LEU A 60 -0.29 -6.52 0.02
C LEU A 60 -0.63 -7.84 0.72
N ALA A 61 -1.71 -7.86 1.52
CA ALA A 61 -2.13 -9.03 2.27
C ALA A 61 -2.60 -10.21 1.38
N LYS A 62 -2.98 -9.95 0.13
CA LYS A 62 -3.45 -10.95 -0.83
C LYS A 62 -2.37 -11.48 -1.78
N CYS A 63 -1.18 -10.91 -1.76
CA CYS A 63 -0.06 -11.32 -2.61
C CYS A 63 0.70 -12.50 -1.97
N SER A 64 2.03 -12.53 -2.08
CA SER A 64 2.86 -13.57 -1.49
C SER A 64 3.12 -13.33 0.01
N SER A 65 3.75 -14.32 0.65
CA SER A 65 4.21 -14.22 2.03
C SER A 65 5.18 -13.05 2.25
N GLU A 66 6.02 -12.71 1.26
CA GLU A 66 6.96 -11.58 1.35
C GLU A 66 6.21 -10.24 1.43
N GLU A 67 5.23 -9.98 0.56
CA GLU A 67 4.47 -8.72 0.60
C GLU A 67 3.61 -8.60 1.86
N LYS A 68 3.11 -9.71 2.37
CA LYS A 68 2.39 -9.75 3.64
C LYS A 68 3.29 -9.40 4.83
N MET A 69 4.51 -9.95 4.88
CA MET A 69 5.50 -9.57 5.89
C MET A 69 5.86 -8.09 5.80
N LEU A 70 6.02 -7.57 4.57
CA LEU A 70 6.22 -6.14 4.34
C LEU A 70 5.07 -5.30 4.91
N ALA A 71 3.82 -5.69 4.64
CA ALA A 71 2.64 -4.99 5.17
C ALA A 71 2.60 -4.97 6.69
N GLN A 72 2.93 -6.09 7.34
CA GLN A 72 3.01 -6.17 8.80
C GLN A 72 4.11 -5.28 9.37
N ARG A 73 5.30 -5.26 8.74
CA ARG A 73 6.40 -4.38 9.13
C ARG A 73 5.98 -2.91 9.06
N ILE A 74 5.44 -2.48 7.92
CA ILE A 74 4.98 -1.11 7.71
C ILE A 74 3.89 -0.73 8.72
N PHE A 75 2.92 -1.62 8.95
CA PHE A 75 1.87 -1.38 9.92
C PHE A 75 2.42 -1.23 11.34
N SER A 76 3.37 -2.08 11.75
CA SER A 76 4.01 -1.98 13.07
C SER A 76 4.72 -0.64 13.28
N GLU A 77 5.34 -0.09 12.22
CA GLU A 77 6.02 1.21 12.25
C GLU A 77 5.04 2.41 12.18
N ALA A 78 3.90 2.27 11.51
CA ALA A 78 2.97 3.37 11.25
C ALA A 78 1.75 3.42 12.20
N GLN A 79 1.43 2.31 12.87
CA GLN A 79 0.19 2.14 13.64
C GLN A 79 -0.05 3.22 14.69
N GLU A 80 1.01 3.72 15.33
CA GLU A 80 0.92 4.73 16.38
C GLU A 80 0.36 6.06 15.86
N PHE A 81 0.66 6.40 14.61
CA PHE A 81 0.20 7.61 13.95
C PHE A 81 -1.21 7.50 13.36
N TYR A 82 -1.76 6.29 13.27
CA TYR A 82 -3.11 6.09 12.79
C TYR A 82 -4.15 6.41 13.87
N HIS A 83 -5.26 7.00 13.43
CA HIS A 83 -6.46 7.10 14.26
C HIS A 83 -6.87 5.70 14.77
N PRO A 84 -7.36 5.54 16.02
CA PRO A 84 -7.67 4.23 16.59
C PRO A 84 -8.58 3.34 15.72
N ILE A 85 -9.59 3.94 15.10
CA ILE A 85 -10.48 3.24 14.15
C ILE A 85 -9.69 2.75 12.93
N ALA A 86 -8.79 3.57 12.40
CA ALA A 86 -7.99 3.20 11.24
C ALA A 86 -7.02 2.06 11.56
N ARG A 87 -6.41 2.10 12.75
CA ARG A 87 -5.55 1.03 13.27
C ARG A 87 -6.30 -0.29 13.34
N SER A 88 -7.47 -0.31 13.99
CA SER A 88 -8.28 -1.53 14.16
C SER A 88 -8.70 -2.15 12.82
N VAL A 89 -9.08 -1.33 11.83
CA VAL A 89 -9.44 -1.82 10.50
C VAL A 89 -8.23 -2.38 9.76
N ALA A 90 -7.08 -1.70 9.79
CA ALA A 90 -5.85 -2.16 9.14
C ALA A 90 -5.35 -3.48 9.76
N GLU A 91 -5.36 -3.57 11.09
CA GLU A 91 -5.07 -4.81 11.83
C GLU A 91 -6.00 -5.95 11.39
N SER A 92 -7.32 -5.71 11.35
CA SER A 92 -8.28 -6.72 10.90
C SER A 92 -8.01 -7.22 9.47
N ILE A 93 -7.54 -6.35 8.57
CA ILE A 93 -7.18 -6.75 7.20
C ILE A 93 -5.97 -7.68 7.21
N LEU A 94 -4.95 -7.37 8.00
CA LEU A 94 -3.73 -8.16 8.10
C LEU A 94 -3.97 -9.51 8.76
N SER A 95 -4.83 -9.57 9.78
CA SER A 95 -5.21 -10.81 10.48
C SER A 95 -6.13 -11.71 9.66
N LYS A 96 -6.97 -11.17 8.77
CA LYS A 96 -7.86 -11.99 7.91
C LYS A 96 -7.12 -12.83 6.87
N HIS A 97 -5.90 -12.44 6.54
CA HIS A 97 -5.08 -13.12 5.55
C HIS A 97 -3.87 -13.81 6.22
N SER A 98 -3.88 -13.97 7.56
CA SER A 98 -2.85 -14.61 8.39
C SER A 98 -2.71 -16.09 8.11
#